data_AF-A0A5P6VN01-F1
#
_entry.id   AF-A0A5P6VN01-F1
#
_cell.length_a   1.000
_cell.length_b   1.000
_cell.length_c   1.000
_cell.angle_alpha   90.00
_cell.angle_beta   90.00
_cell.angle_gamma   90.00
#
_symmetry.space_group_name_H-M   'P 1'
#
loop_
_entity.id
_entity.type
_entity.pdbx_description
1 polymer ?
#
loop_
_entity_poly.entity_id
_entity_poly.type
_entity_poly.pdbx_seq_one_letter_code
_entity_poly.pdbx_strand_id
1 'polypeptide(L)'
;MEYEFSNDLKSIREILGISQSELAENLGVQQVTLSRNELGKTEASDKLLEKVYSFAFDNNIKLGRLKEMLWLENIMPSHKLLFHGAKSAIEGEITVNRSRTNNDFGQGFYTGESYEQAISFVSGFEHSSVYYLDFDERNLKAKRYKVDQEWMLTIAYYRGTLEEYKEHPVVLDLLAAAEDCDYIIAPIADNRMFQIINSFIEGEITDEQCKHCLAATNLGNQIVFKTEKAIKNLKILERAYISSSEKDYYKTIRAEETKLGDDKVKLARRQYRGQGKYIDDILG
;
A
#
# COMPACT_ATOMS: atom_id res chain seq x y z
N MET A 1 -12.93 13.34 5.25
CA MET A 1 -13.52 13.02 3.94
C MET A 1 -14.46 11.86 4.16
N GLU A 2 -15.72 12.06 3.76
CA GLU A 2 -16.78 11.06 3.90
C GLU A 2 -16.71 10.01 2.80
N TYR A 3 -17.29 8.85 3.06
CA TYR A 3 -17.47 7.81 2.05
C TYR A 3 -18.53 8.22 1.03
N GLU A 4 -18.40 7.79 -0.23
CA GLU A 4 -19.43 7.97 -1.26
C GLU A 4 -20.63 7.01 -1.11
N PHE A 5 -21.07 6.80 0.12
CA PHE A 5 -22.02 5.73 0.48
C PHE A 5 -23.34 5.79 -0.28
N SER A 6 -23.84 7.00 -0.59
CA SER A 6 -25.07 7.18 -1.35
C SER A 6 -24.96 6.61 -2.78
N ASN A 7 -23.82 6.82 -3.43
CA ASN A 7 -23.55 6.28 -4.77
C ASN A 7 -23.30 4.79 -4.69
N ASP A 8 -22.49 4.35 -3.71
CA ASP A 8 -22.14 2.95 -3.51
C ASP A 8 -23.37 2.08 -3.28
N LEU A 9 -24.29 2.55 -2.42
CA LEU A 9 -25.53 1.84 -2.13
C LEU A 9 -26.38 1.64 -3.39
N LYS A 10 -26.44 2.66 -4.27
CA LYS A 10 -27.14 2.55 -5.57
C LYS A 10 -26.43 1.58 -6.50
N SER A 11 -25.12 1.69 -6.64
CA SER A 11 -24.31 0.82 -7.50
C SER A 11 -24.39 -0.64 -7.08
N ILE A 12 -24.29 -0.93 -5.78
CA ILE A 12 -24.46 -2.30 -5.23
C ILE A 12 -25.83 -2.85 -5.62
N ARG A 13 -26.88 -2.05 -5.42
CA ARG A 13 -28.25 -2.45 -5.74
C ARG A 13 -28.45 -2.70 -7.23
N GLU A 14 -27.90 -1.85 -8.08
CA GLU A 14 -27.97 -1.97 -9.54
C GLU A 14 -27.21 -3.21 -10.04
N ILE A 15 -26.01 -3.46 -9.53
CA ILE A 15 -25.21 -4.66 -9.87
C ILE A 15 -25.94 -5.95 -9.49
N LEU A 16 -26.61 -5.98 -8.32
CA LEU A 16 -27.39 -7.13 -7.88
C LEU A 16 -28.76 -7.25 -8.58
N GLY A 17 -29.22 -6.21 -9.26
CA GLY A 17 -30.54 -6.18 -9.89
C GLY A 17 -31.71 -6.22 -8.89
N ILE A 18 -31.53 -5.69 -7.68
CA ILE A 18 -32.55 -5.74 -6.61
C ILE A 18 -33.18 -4.37 -6.34
N SER A 19 -34.34 -4.37 -5.71
CA SER A 19 -35.04 -3.17 -5.23
C SER A 19 -34.53 -2.70 -3.87
N GLN A 20 -34.88 -1.47 -3.48
CA GLN A 20 -34.58 -0.97 -2.12
C GLN A 20 -35.23 -1.83 -1.03
N SER A 21 -36.41 -2.40 -1.30
CA SER A 21 -37.13 -3.25 -0.35
C SER A 21 -36.40 -4.58 -0.14
N GLU A 22 -35.98 -5.23 -1.23
CA GLU A 22 -35.22 -6.49 -1.16
C GLU A 22 -33.86 -6.28 -0.47
N LEU A 23 -33.15 -5.20 -0.79
CA LEU A 23 -31.89 -4.88 -0.09
C LEU A 23 -32.13 -4.62 1.40
N ALA A 24 -33.20 -3.89 1.77
CA ALA A 24 -33.52 -3.63 3.16
C ALA A 24 -33.85 -4.92 3.94
N GLU A 25 -34.57 -5.84 3.31
CA GLU A 25 -34.88 -7.15 3.87
C GLU A 25 -33.61 -7.97 4.12
N ASN A 26 -32.73 -8.08 3.11
CA ASN A 26 -31.44 -8.79 3.23
C ASN A 26 -30.56 -8.20 4.34
N LEU A 27 -30.53 -6.88 4.49
CA LEU A 27 -29.75 -6.20 5.52
C LEU A 27 -30.43 -6.18 6.89
N GLY A 28 -31.69 -6.59 6.99
CA GLY A 28 -32.50 -6.48 8.22
C GLY A 28 -32.61 -5.03 8.70
N VAL A 29 -32.95 -4.10 7.80
CA VAL A 29 -33.20 -2.68 8.09
C VAL A 29 -34.52 -2.23 7.46
N GLN A 30 -35.02 -1.06 7.84
CA GLN A 30 -36.21 -0.50 7.19
C GLN A 30 -35.86 0.09 5.82
N GLN A 31 -36.73 -0.12 4.82
CA GLN A 31 -36.54 0.44 3.47
C GLN A 31 -36.39 1.97 3.49
N VAL A 32 -37.11 2.67 4.37
CA VAL A 32 -36.99 4.13 4.52
C VAL A 32 -35.57 4.55 4.92
N THR A 33 -34.84 3.72 5.67
CA THR A 33 -33.45 3.97 6.04
C THR A 33 -32.56 3.96 4.80
N LEU A 34 -32.69 2.95 3.93
CA LEU A 34 -31.92 2.89 2.68
C LEU A 34 -32.29 4.03 1.74
N SER A 35 -33.58 4.31 1.58
CA SER A 35 -34.05 5.41 0.73
C SER A 35 -33.46 6.76 1.14
N ARG A 36 -33.42 7.08 2.43
CA ARG A 36 -32.84 8.34 2.92
C ARG A 36 -31.33 8.42 2.69
N ASN A 37 -30.60 7.31 2.83
CA ASN A 37 -29.17 7.24 2.55
C ASN A 37 -28.86 7.34 1.04
N GLU A 38 -29.61 6.64 0.18
CA GLU A 38 -29.49 6.78 -1.28
C GLU A 38 -29.79 8.21 -1.75
N LEU A 39 -30.67 8.94 -1.06
CA LEU A 39 -30.95 10.36 -1.35
C LEU A 39 -29.95 11.34 -0.70
N GLY A 40 -28.98 10.84 0.08
CA GLY A 40 -28.03 11.69 0.82
C GLY A 40 -28.68 12.55 1.91
N LYS A 41 -29.88 12.19 2.37
CA LYS A 41 -30.64 12.93 3.39
C LYS A 41 -30.22 12.60 4.83
N THR A 42 -29.44 11.54 5.00
CA THR A 42 -28.92 11.08 6.29
C THR A 42 -27.54 10.50 6.08
N GLU A 43 -26.65 10.72 7.04
CA GLU A 43 -25.37 10.03 7.13
C GLU A 43 -25.58 8.59 7.61
N ALA A 44 -24.81 7.66 7.06
CA ALA A 44 -24.89 6.26 7.44
C ALA A 44 -24.15 6.03 8.75
N SER A 45 -24.75 5.24 9.64
CA SER A 45 -24.03 4.76 10.83
C SER A 45 -22.99 3.70 10.44
N ASP A 46 -21.95 3.54 11.27
CA ASP A 46 -20.94 2.48 11.09
C ASP A 46 -21.56 1.09 10.92
N LYS A 47 -22.64 0.82 11.68
CA LYS A 47 -23.39 -0.43 11.58
C LYS A 47 -24.06 -0.61 10.22
N LEU A 48 -24.57 0.46 9.61
CA LEU A 48 -25.18 0.40 8.29
C LEU A 48 -24.11 0.26 7.20
N LEU A 49 -23.01 1.00 7.29
CA LEU A 49 -21.85 0.86 6.40
C LEU A 49 -21.39 -0.59 6.38
N GLU A 50 -21.05 -1.14 7.56
CA GLU A 50 -20.56 -2.52 7.69
C GLU A 50 -21.54 -3.53 7.08
N LYS A 51 -22.84 -3.43 7.39
CA LYS A 51 -23.86 -4.31 6.83
C LYS A 51 -23.88 -4.28 5.29
N VAL A 52 -23.86 -3.08 4.71
CA VAL A 52 -23.99 -2.90 3.25
C VAL A 52 -22.74 -3.37 2.52
N TYR A 53 -21.54 -2.96 2.97
CA TYR A 53 -20.30 -3.35 2.31
C TYR A 53 -19.95 -4.83 2.53
N SER A 54 -20.24 -5.41 3.69
CA SER A 54 -20.11 -6.87 3.88
C SER A 54 -21.08 -7.62 3.00
N PHE A 55 -22.35 -7.22 2.94
CA PHE A 55 -23.33 -7.85 2.04
C PHE A 55 -22.91 -7.78 0.57
N ALA A 56 -22.40 -6.62 0.11
CA ALA A 56 -21.88 -6.49 -1.25
C ALA A 56 -20.72 -7.45 -1.50
N PHE A 57 -19.74 -7.48 -0.60
CA PHE A 57 -18.56 -8.33 -0.75
C PHE A 57 -18.90 -9.83 -0.72
N ASP A 58 -19.79 -10.25 0.19
CA ASP A 58 -20.27 -11.63 0.32
C ASP A 58 -21.06 -12.08 -0.93
N ASN A 59 -21.65 -11.14 -1.66
CA ASN A 59 -22.29 -11.36 -2.97
C ASN A 59 -21.32 -11.15 -4.15
N ASN A 60 -20.01 -11.26 -3.93
CA ASN A 60 -18.94 -11.14 -4.92
C ASN A 60 -18.81 -9.76 -5.59
N ILE A 61 -19.32 -8.70 -4.97
CA ILE A 61 -19.12 -7.32 -5.44
C ILE A 61 -17.86 -6.76 -4.77
N LYS A 62 -16.74 -6.86 -5.48
CA LYS A 62 -15.46 -6.25 -5.07
C LYS A 62 -15.43 -4.77 -5.41
N LEU A 63 -16.24 -3.97 -4.72
CA LEU A 63 -16.50 -2.57 -5.08
C LEU A 63 -15.22 -1.73 -5.22
N GLY A 64 -14.25 -1.90 -4.33
CA GLY A 64 -12.98 -1.18 -4.43
C GLY A 64 -12.22 -1.48 -5.74
N ARG A 65 -12.22 -2.72 -6.20
CA ARG A 65 -11.59 -3.08 -7.49
C ARG A 65 -12.36 -2.54 -8.69
N LEU A 66 -13.69 -2.55 -8.62
CA LEU A 66 -14.52 -1.93 -9.66
C LEU A 66 -14.25 -0.42 -9.76
N LYS A 67 -14.13 0.26 -8.62
CA LYS A 67 -13.79 1.70 -8.57
C LYS A 67 -12.39 1.99 -9.09
N GLU A 68 -11.41 1.15 -8.78
CA GLU A 68 -10.07 1.27 -9.37
C GLU A 68 -10.12 1.19 -10.89
N MET A 69 -10.87 0.25 -11.46
CA MET A 69 -11.05 0.15 -12.92
C MET A 69 -11.67 1.43 -13.49
N LEU A 70 -12.74 1.94 -12.87
CA LEU A 70 -13.38 3.19 -13.29
C LEU A 70 -12.44 4.40 -13.17
N TRP A 71 -11.66 4.50 -12.11
CA TRP A 71 -10.71 5.59 -11.96
C TRP A 71 -9.58 5.51 -12.99
N LEU A 72 -9.06 4.32 -13.27
CA LEU A 72 -8.05 4.13 -14.32
C LEU A 72 -8.52 4.61 -15.71
N GLU A 73 -9.82 4.50 -16.01
CA GLU A 73 -10.41 5.00 -17.24
C GLU A 73 -10.61 6.52 -17.26
N ASN A 74 -10.76 7.16 -16.10
CA ASN A 74 -11.17 8.56 -15.96
C ASN A 74 -10.05 9.52 -15.54
N ILE A 75 -8.94 9.02 -14.99
CA ILE A 75 -7.80 9.88 -14.66
C ILE A 75 -7.16 10.45 -15.94
N MET A 76 -6.49 11.59 -15.81
CA MET A 76 -5.73 12.18 -16.91
C MET A 76 -4.67 11.18 -17.41
N PRO A 77 -4.51 10.95 -18.73
CA PRO A 77 -3.54 9.97 -19.24
C PRO A 77 -2.08 10.18 -18.81
N SER A 78 -1.73 11.41 -18.42
CA SER A 78 -0.40 11.77 -17.92
C SER A 78 -0.23 11.63 -16.40
N HIS A 79 -1.29 11.27 -15.68
CA HIS A 79 -1.27 11.11 -14.23
C HIS A 79 -1.22 9.63 -13.83
N LYS A 80 -1.01 9.38 -12.54
CA LYS A 80 -0.99 8.04 -11.95
C LYS A 80 -2.07 7.90 -10.90
N LEU A 81 -2.83 6.81 -10.98
CA LEU A 81 -3.71 6.39 -9.89
C LEU A 81 -2.88 5.67 -8.83
N LEU A 82 -2.91 6.18 -7.61
CA LEU A 82 -2.19 5.65 -6.45
C LEU A 82 -3.14 5.35 -5.30
N PHE A 83 -2.68 4.56 -4.34
CA PHE A 83 -3.52 4.08 -3.25
C PHE A 83 -2.83 4.25 -1.90
N HIS A 84 -3.56 4.70 -0.89
CA HIS A 84 -3.06 4.76 0.48
C HIS A 84 -3.95 3.96 1.41
N GLY A 85 -3.39 2.94 2.06
CA GLY A 85 -4.03 2.27 3.18
C GLY A 85 -3.78 3.04 4.47
N ALA A 86 -4.81 3.63 5.05
CA ALA A 86 -4.74 4.30 6.33
C ALA A 86 -5.28 3.39 7.44
N LYS A 87 -4.58 3.34 8.58
CA LYS A 87 -4.99 2.56 9.77
C LYS A 87 -6.24 3.13 10.45
N SER A 88 -6.52 4.41 10.17
CA SER A 88 -7.65 5.22 10.62
C SER A 88 -8.01 6.21 9.50
N ALA A 89 -8.92 7.15 9.74
CA ALA A 89 -9.13 8.26 8.80
C ALA A 89 -7.88 9.15 8.69
N ILE A 90 -7.64 9.74 7.51
CA ILE A 90 -6.69 10.85 7.36
C ILE A 90 -7.34 12.11 7.92
N GLU A 91 -6.73 12.70 8.94
CA GLU A 91 -7.19 13.93 9.57
C GLU A 91 -6.35 15.13 9.12
N GLY A 92 -6.97 16.15 8.52
CA GLY A 92 -6.27 17.32 7.98
C GLY A 92 -5.56 17.05 6.65
N GLU A 93 -4.58 17.89 6.33
CA GLU A 93 -3.86 17.83 5.05
C GLU A 93 -2.82 16.69 5.02
N ILE A 94 -2.57 16.16 3.83
CA ILE A 94 -1.44 15.26 3.58
C ILE A 94 -0.14 16.07 3.77
N THR A 95 0.84 15.50 4.46
CA THR A 95 2.17 16.11 4.66
C THR A 95 3.23 15.02 4.67
N VAL A 96 4.49 15.38 4.41
CA VAL A 96 5.61 14.42 4.45
C VAL A 96 6.08 14.10 5.88
N ASN A 97 5.65 14.88 6.88
CA ASN A 97 6.24 14.87 8.23
C ASN A 97 5.49 14.00 9.26
N ARG A 98 4.37 13.36 8.87
CA ARG A 98 3.55 12.58 9.82
C ARG A 98 3.97 11.12 9.97
N SER A 99 4.66 10.55 8.98
CA SER A 99 5.10 9.16 9.07
C SER A 99 6.28 9.01 10.02
N ARG A 100 6.58 7.76 10.39
CA ARG A 100 7.72 7.43 11.24
C ARG A 100 9.03 7.76 10.52
N THR A 101 10.04 8.13 11.30
CA THR A 101 11.40 8.40 10.82
C THR A 101 12.14 7.15 10.38
N ASN A 102 11.71 5.96 10.84
CA ASN A 102 12.31 4.67 10.51
C ASN A 102 11.47 3.82 9.54
N ASN A 103 10.71 4.47 8.66
CA ASN A 103 10.13 3.80 7.49
C ASN A 103 11.21 3.57 6.41
N ASP A 104 10.89 2.83 5.35
CA ASP A 104 11.82 2.39 4.29
C ASP A 104 12.70 3.51 3.72
N PHE A 105 12.13 4.70 3.60
CA PHE A 105 12.82 5.91 3.12
C PHE A 105 12.63 7.08 4.09
N GLY A 106 12.52 6.80 5.39
CA GLY A 106 12.29 7.80 6.43
C GLY A 106 10.92 8.49 6.34
N GLN A 107 10.86 9.75 6.77
CA GLN A 107 9.61 10.51 6.73
C GLN A 107 9.17 10.78 5.29
N GLY A 108 7.87 10.59 5.03
CA GLY A 108 7.24 10.83 3.75
C GLY A 108 5.76 10.46 3.77
N PHE A 109 5.06 10.69 2.66
CA PHE A 109 3.74 10.10 2.44
C PHE A 109 3.90 8.86 1.56
N TYR A 110 3.34 7.73 1.98
CA TYR A 110 3.57 6.43 1.35
C TYR A 110 2.29 5.96 0.66
N THR A 111 2.40 5.56 -0.60
CA THR A 111 1.31 5.03 -1.41
C THR A 111 1.75 3.78 -2.16
N GLY A 112 0.78 2.99 -2.61
CA GLY A 112 0.97 1.85 -3.49
C GLY A 112 0.37 2.09 -4.88
N GLU A 113 0.60 1.12 -5.77
CA GLU A 113 0.18 1.11 -7.17
C GLU A 113 -1.20 0.46 -7.39
N SER A 114 -1.78 -0.23 -6.38
CA SER A 114 -3.09 -0.88 -6.50
C SER A 114 -3.91 -0.85 -5.23
N TYR A 115 -5.23 -1.01 -5.37
CA TYR A 115 -6.15 -1.14 -4.24
C TYR A 115 -5.82 -2.36 -3.37
N GLU A 116 -5.55 -3.53 -4.00
CA GLU A 116 -5.25 -4.79 -3.31
C GLU A 116 -4.02 -4.65 -2.41
N GLN A 117 -2.99 -3.98 -2.93
CA GLN A 117 -1.80 -3.67 -2.15
C GLN A 117 -2.15 -2.81 -0.93
N ALA A 118 -2.88 -1.70 -1.12
CA ALA A 118 -3.24 -0.79 -0.03
C ALA A 118 -4.08 -1.47 1.08
N ILE A 119 -5.11 -2.24 0.72
CA ILE A 119 -5.96 -2.93 1.70
C ILE A 119 -5.20 -4.04 2.44
N SER A 120 -4.27 -4.75 1.78
CA SER A 120 -3.48 -5.82 2.42
C SER A 120 -2.66 -5.33 3.62
N PHE A 121 -2.26 -4.05 3.62
CA PHE A 121 -1.52 -3.43 4.73
C PHE A 121 -2.40 -3.00 5.88
N VAL A 122 -3.67 -2.72 5.63
CA VAL A 122 -4.58 -2.15 6.64
C VAL A 122 -5.75 -3.05 7.02
N SER A 123 -5.83 -4.26 6.45
CA SER A 123 -6.86 -5.26 6.77
C SER A 123 -6.85 -5.71 8.23
N GLY A 124 -5.70 -5.60 8.91
CA GLY A 124 -5.56 -5.90 10.34
C GLY A 124 -6.05 -4.80 11.29
N PHE A 125 -6.56 -3.67 10.79
CA PHE A 125 -7.00 -2.54 11.62
C PHE A 125 -8.52 -2.36 11.55
N GLU A 126 -9.15 -2.03 12.69
CA GLU A 126 -10.61 -1.96 12.79
C GLU A 126 -11.20 -0.76 12.02
N HIS A 127 -10.63 0.42 12.17
CA HIS A 127 -11.14 1.66 11.55
C HIS A 127 -10.37 2.09 10.30
N SER A 128 -9.72 1.14 9.63
CA SER A 128 -8.94 1.44 8.44
C SER A 128 -9.79 1.84 7.23
N SER A 129 -9.15 2.52 6.29
CA SER A 129 -9.74 2.91 5.01
C SER A 129 -8.68 2.85 3.91
N VAL A 130 -9.12 2.72 2.66
CA VAL A 130 -8.27 2.88 1.49
C VAL A 130 -8.63 4.19 0.78
N TYR A 131 -7.62 4.94 0.37
CA TYR A 131 -7.78 6.17 -0.38
C TYR A 131 -7.26 5.98 -1.80
N TYR A 132 -7.98 6.55 -2.77
CA TYR A 132 -7.61 6.65 -4.17
C TYR A 132 -7.03 8.04 -4.38
N LEU A 133 -5.88 8.13 -5.03
CA LEU A 133 -5.18 9.39 -5.24
C LEU A 133 -4.79 9.56 -6.70
N ASP A 134 -5.00 10.77 -7.22
CA ASP A 134 -4.52 11.21 -8.51
C ASP A 134 -3.18 11.93 -8.32
N PHE A 135 -2.15 11.49 -9.04
CA PHE A 135 -0.81 12.05 -8.96
C PHE A 135 -0.31 12.57 -10.30
N ASP A 136 -0.01 13.88 -10.34
CA ASP A 136 0.66 14.52 -11.46
C ASP A 136 2.18 14.56 -11.26
N GLU A 137 2.91 13.67 -11.91
CA GLU A 137 4.37 13.58 -11.74
C GLU A 137 5.17 14.62 -12.54
N ARG A 138 4.50 15.46 -13.35
CA ARG A 138 5.19 16.41 -14.22
C ARG A 138 5.98 17.44 -13.41
N ASN A 139 7.18 17.76 -13.89
CA ASN A 139 8.11 18.70 -13.27
C ASN A 139 8.59 18.30 -11.86
N LEU A 140 8.45 17.03 -11.48
CA LEU A 140 8.99 16.47 -10.25
C LEU A 140 10.21 15.60 -10.54
N LYS A 141 11.17 15.61 -9.60
CA LYS A 141 12.34 14.73 -9.68
C LYS A 141 12.04 13.39 -9.03
N ALA A 142 12.14 12.32 -9.79
CA ALA A 142 11.93 10.96 -9.31
C ALA A 142 13.27 10.24 -9.05
N LYS A 143 13.33 9.44 -7.98
CA LYS A 143 14.33 8.38 -7.85
C LYS A 143 13.66 7.02 -7.90
N ARG A 144 14.11 6.15 -8.81
CA ARG A 144 13.56 4.80 -8.96
C ARG A 144 14.58 3.77 -8.48
N TYR A 145 14.14 2.92 -7.56
CA TYR A 145 14.88 1.75 -7.12
C TYR A 145 14.36 0.48 -7.80
N LYS A 146 15.23 -0.53 -7.86
CA LYS A 146 14.91 -1.92 -8.21
C LYS A 146 15.41 -2.82 -7.07
N VAL A 147 15.12 -4.11 -7.11
CA VAL A 147 15.65 -5.05 -6.12
C VAL A 147 17.14 -5.28 -6.40
N ASP A 148 18.00 -4.45 -5.79
CA ASP A 148 19.45 -4.49 -5.91
C ASP A 148 20.15 -3.97 -4.64
N GLN A 149 21.49 -3.95 -4.70
CA GLN A 149 22.35 -3.54 -3.58
C GLN A 149 22.09 -2.10 -3.12
N GLU A 150 21.90 -1.16 -4.07
CA GLU A 150 21.60 0.24 -3.76
C GLU A 150 20.30 0.36 -2.95
N TRP A 151 19.24 -0.34 -3.36
CA TRP A 151 17.98 -0.37 -2.63
C TRP A 151 18.12 -1.01 -1.24
N MET A 152 18.78 -2.17 -1.15
CA MET A 152 18.97 -2.89 0.12
C MET A 152 19.72 -2.03 1.15
N LEU A 153 20.81 -1.39 0.73
CA LEU A 153 21.63 -0.54 1.61
C LEU A 153 20.89 0.75 2.02
N THR A 154 20.18 1.39 1.07
CA THR A 154 19.39 2.60 1.37
C THR A 154 18.34 2.30 2.44
N ILE A 155 17.61 1.20 2.28
CA ILE A 155 16.58 0.78 3.24
C ILE A 155 17.21 0.43 4.59
N ALA A 156 18.29 -0.35 4.59
CA ALA A 156 18.97 -0.73 5.83
C ALA A 156 19.41 0.50 6.63
N TYR A 157 19.86 1.56 5.97
CA TYR A 157 20.16 2.83 6.62
C TYR A 157 18.92 3.45 7.27
N TYR A 158 17.84 3.70 6.53
CA TYR A 158 16.65 4.35 7.10
C TYR A 158 15.96 3.51 8.19
N ARG A 159 16.09 2.17 8.11
CA ARG A 159 15.61 1.24 9.13
C ARG A 159 16.54 1.13 10.34
N GLY A 160 17.74 1.72 10.29
CA GLY A 160 18.70 1.78 11.39
C GLY A 160 19.53 0.52 11.59
N THR A 161 19.67 -0.33 10.57
CA THR A 161 20.47 -1.57 10.64
C THR A 161 21.86 -1.43 10.02
N LEU A 162 22.16 -0.27 9.42
CA LEU A 162 23.45 0.03 8.77
C LEU A 162 24.33 1.01 9.58
N GLU A 163 24.16 1.07 10.90
CA GLU A 163 24.79 2.08 11.78
C GLU A 163 26.33 2.04 11.72
N GLU A 164 26.92 0.84 11.64
CA GLU A 164 28.39 0.65 11.58
C GLU A 164 29.01 1.29 10.34
N TYR A 165 28.25 1.38 9.24
CA TYR A 165 28.72 1.91 7.95
C TYR A 165 28.14 3.29 7.62
N LYS A 166 27.47 3.96 8.57
CA LYS A 166 26.73 5.22 8.29
C LYS A 166 27.57 6.34 7.71
N GLU A 167 28.86 6.39 8.04
CA GLU A 167 29.82 7.40 7.54
C GLU A 167 30.60 6.92 6.32
N HIS A 168 30.36 5.69 5.85
CA HIS A 168 31.03 5.16 4.67
C HIS A 168 30.62 5.97 3.42
N PRO A 169 31.57 6.37 2.54
CA PRO A 169 31.26 7.21 1.38
C PRO A 169 30.12 6.69 0.50
N VAL A 170 30.08 5.38 0.27
CA VAL A 170 28.99 4.73 -0.51
C VAL A 170 27.62 4.97 0.15
N VAL A 171 27.53 4.89 1.48
CA VAL A 171 26.26 5.11 2.20
C VAL A 171 25.86 6.58 2.10
N LEU A 172 26.80 7.50 2.28
CA LEU A 172 26.54 8.94 2.14
C LEU A 172 26.05 9.30 0.73
N ASP A 173 26.64 8.72 -0.31
CA ASP A 173 26.23 8.94 -1.71
C ASP A 173 24.81 8.40 -1.97
N LEU A 174 24.46 7.24 -1.42
CA LEU A 174 23.11 6.66 -1.50
C LEU A 174 22.07 7.58 -0.87
N LEU A 175 22.39 8.18 0.28
CA LEU A 175 21.50 9.09 1.00
C LEU A 175 21.34 10.41 0.30
N ALA A 176 22.44 11.00 -0.16
CA ALA A 176 22.40 12.22 -0.96
C ALA A 176 21.48 12.03 -2.19
N ALA A 177 21.56 10.88 -2.85
CA ALA A 177 20.68 10.57 -3.97
C ALA A 177 19.21 10.34 -3.56
N ALA A 178 18.96 9.68 -2.42
CA ALA A 178 17.61 9.48 -1.88
C ALA A 178 16.93 10.79 -1.46
N GLU A 179 17.69 11.76 -0.97
CA GLU A 179 17.22 13.08 -0.54
C GLU A 179 17.08 14.06 -1.71
N ASP A 180 17.86 13.89 -2.78
CA ASP A 180 17.82 14.71 -3.99
C ASP A 180 16.69 14.27 -4.95
N CYS A 181 15.47 14.12 -4.42
CA CYS A 181 14.28 13.86 -5.22
C CYS A 181 13.00 14.37 -4.55
N ASP A 182 11.97 14.61 -5.36
CA ASP A 182 10.63 15.00 -4.91
C ASP A 182 9.84 13.77 -4.44
N TYR A 183 10.04 12.63 -5.09
CA TYR A 183 9.41 11.36 -4.77
C TYR A 183 10.27 10.16 -5.19
N ILE A 184 10.07 9.04 -4.50
CA ILE A 184 10.76 7.78 -4.71
C ILE A 184 9.76 6.75 -5.24
N ILE A 185 10.17 5.93 -6.20
CA ILE A 185 9.46 4.71 -6.61
C ILE A 185 10.36 3.54 -6.28
N ALA A 186 9.93 2.63 -5.42
CA ALA A 186 10.77 1.54 -4.95
C ALA A 186 9.96 0.27 -4.71
N PRO A 187 10.57 -0.93 -4.79
CA PRO A 187 9.94 -2.14 -4.29
C PRO A 187 9.47 -1.95 -2.85
N ILE A 188 8.33 -2.53 -2.49
CA ILE A 188 7.92 -2.60 -1.08
C ILE A 188 8.85 -3.55 -0.33
N ALA A 189 9.26 -3.17 0.89
CA ALA A 189 9.84 -4.07 1.86
C ALA A 189 8.86 -4.30 3.03
N ASP A 190 8.44 -5.53 3.25
CA ASP A 190 7.65 -5.92 4.42
C ASP A 190 8.57 -6.43 5.54
N ASN A 191 7.98 -6.73 6.70
CA ASN A 191 8.72 -7.23 7.86
C ASN A 191 9.68 -8.39 7.54
N ARG A 192 9.29 -9.24 6.59
CA ARG A 192 10.05 -10.40 6.19
C ARG A 192 11.21 -10.03 5.26
N MET A 193 10.98 -9.14 4.30
CA MET A 193 12.07 -8.62 3.46
C MET A 193 13.14 -7.92 4.30
N PHE A 194 12.76 -7.19 5.35
CA PHE A 194 13.75 -6.63 6.28
C PHE A 194 14.58 -7.71 6.97
N GLN A 195 14.01 -8.84 7.38
CA GLN A 195 14.79 -9.95 7.96
C GLN A 195 15.82 -10.50 6.96
N ILE A 196 15.46 -10.58 5.67
CA ILE A 196 16.37 -11.05 4.62
C ILE A 196 17.49 -10.03 4.36
N ILE A 197 17.15 -8.73 4.37
CA ILE A 197 18.14 -7.65 4.28
C ILE A 197 19.07 -7.70 5.49
N ASN A 198 18.55 -7.88 6.71
CA ASN A 198 19.37 -7.99 7.92
C ASN A 198 20.34 -9.16 7.86
N SER A 199 19.92 -10.35 7.39
CA SER A 199 20.86 -11.46 7.15
C SER A 199 22.01 -11.07 6.21
N PHE A 200 21.78 -10.19 5.23
CA PHE A 200 22.86 -9.69 4.38
C PHE A 200 23.75 -8.69 5.11
N ILE A 201 23.16 -7.74 5.84
CA ILE A 201 23.90 -6.73 6.61
C ILE A 201 24.72 -7.35 7.76
N GLU A 202 24.27 -8.46 8.34
CA GLU A 202 24.97 -9.23 9.37
C GLU A 202 26.05 -10.18 8.79
N GLY A 203 26.23 -10.18 7.46
CA GLY A 203 27.23 -11.02 6.79
C GLY A 203 26.86 -12.50 6.68
N GLU A 204 25.60 -12.89 6.96
CA GLU A 204 25.17 -14.29 6.88
C GLU A 204 24.99 -14.77 5.43
N ILE A 205 24.55 -13.88 4.55
CA ILE A 205 24.32 -14.13 3.12
C ILE A 205 24.99 -13.05 2.28
N THR A 206 25.23 -13.35 1.00
CA THR A 206 25.76 -12.39 0.03
C THR A 206 24.66 -11.51 -0.57
N ASP A 207 25.05 -10.41 -1.21
CA ASP A 207 24.15 -9.49 -1.90
C ASP A 207 23.30 -10.16 -3.00
N GLU A 208 23.89 -10.99 -3.86
CA GLU A 208 23.17 -11.72 -4.90
C GLU A 208 22.22 -12.77 -4.31
N GLN A 209 22.63 -13.47 -3.25
CA GLN A 209 21.74 -14.39 -2.54
C GLN A 209 20.55 -13.65 -1.92
N CYS A 210 20.79 -12.49 -1.32
CA CYS A 210 19.77 -11.61 -0.75
C CYS A 210 18.77 -11.14 -1.82
N LYS A 211 19.27 -10.61 -2.94
CA LYS A 211 18.47 -10.17 -4.09
C LYS A 211 17.55 -11.27 -4.63
N HIS A 212 18.05 -12.50 -4.78
CA HIS A 212 17.21 -13.62 -5.21
C HIS A 212 16.15 -14.05 -4.18
N CYS A 213 16.46 -13.90 -2.88
CA CYS A 213 15.47 -14.10 -1.81
C CYS A 213 14.40 -13.00 -1.84
N LEU A 214 14.77 -11.76 -2.11
CA LEU A 214 13.86 -10.61 -2.17
C LEU A 214 12.98 -10.63 -3.42
N ALA A 215 13.49 -11.09 -4.56
CA ALA A 215 12.68 -11.33 -5.76
C ALA A 215 11.60 -12.42 -5.56
N ALA A 216 11.54 -13.07 -4.40
CA ALA A 216 10.49 -14.02 -4.03
C ALA A 216 9.15 -13.38 -3.68
N THR A 217 9.14 -12.09 -3.33
CA THR A 217 7.95 -11.37 -2.92
C THR A 217 7.43 -10.52 -4.09
N ASN A 218 6.11 -10.54 -4.31
CA ASN A 218 5.47 -9.80 -5.40
C ASN A 218 4.59 -8.67 -4.84
N LEU A 219 5.14 -7.87 -3.92
CA LEU A 219 4.37 -6.82 -3.24
C LEU A 219 4.22 -5.53 -4.07
N GLY A 220 4.73 -5.49 -5.31
CA GLY A 220 4.72 -4.29 -6.16
C GLY A 220 5.65 -3.19 -5.66
N ASN A 221 5.49 -1.98 -6.22
CA ASN A 221 6.23 -0.81 -5.75
C ASN A 221 5.39 0.05 -4.80
N GLN A 222 6.09 0.79 -3.96
CA GLN A 222 5.61 1.95 -3.25
C GLN A 222 6.05 3.22 -3.97
N ILE A 223 5.22 4.25 -3.86
CA ILE A 223 5.58 5.62 -4.20
C ILE A 223 5.63 6.43 -2.90
N VAL A 224 6.80 7.00 -2.61
CA VAL A 224 7.08 7.76 -1.39
C VAL A 224 7.31 9.22 -1.74
N PHE A 225 6.43 10.08 -1.26
CA PHE A 225 6.54 11.53 -1.46
C PHE A 225 7.46 12.12 -0.40
N LYS A 226 8.50 12.83 -0.85
CA LYS A 226 9.59 13.35 -0.01
C LYS A 226 9.52 14.87 0.20
N THR A 227 8.87 15.59 -0.70
CA THR A 227 8.76 17.05 -0.64
C THR A 227 7.30 17.51 -0.64
N GLU A 228 7.04 18.68 -0.03
CA GLU A 228 5.73 19.34 -0.09
C GLU A 228 5.34 19.74 -1.53
N LYS A 229 6.34 19.94 -2.40
CA LYS A 229 6.11 20.14 -3.84
C LYS A 229 5.45 18.92 -4.46
N ALA A 230 5.91 17.71 -4.14
CA ALA A 230 5.31 16.47 -4.61
C ALA A 230 3.90 16.26 -4.04
N ILE A 231 3.68 16.60 -2.75
CA ILE A 231 2.37 16.52 -2.11
C ILE A 231 1.34 17.45 -2.76
N LYS A 232 1.74 18.66 -3.18
CA LYS A 232 0.84 19.59 -3.90
C LYS A 232 0.32 19.04 -5.24
N ASN A 233 1.03 18.08 -5.82
CA ASN A 233 0.65 17.40 -7.05
C ASN A 233 -0.17 16.11 -6.80
N LEU A 234 -0.49 15.81 -5.54
CA LEU A 234 -1.24 14.63 -5.11
C LEU A 234 -2.64 15.04 -4.63
N LYS A 235 -3.67 14.48 -5.23
CA LYS A 235 -5.07 14.77 -4.89
C LYS A 235 -5.79 13.52 -4.44
N ILE A 236 -6.42 13.55 -3.27
CA ILE A 236 -7.36 12.49 -2.88
C ILE A 236 -8.58 12.57 -3.77
N LEU A 237 -8.86 11.49 -4.48
CA LEU A 237 -10.05 11.31 -5.30
C LEU A 237 -11.20 10.79 -4.45
N GLU A 238 -10.94 9.74 -3.67
CA GLU A 238 -11.99 9.00 -2.99
C GLU A 238 -11.46 8.28 -1.75
N ARG A 239 -12.33 8.08 -0.76
CA ARG A 239 -12.12 7.20 0.39
C ARG A 239 -13.08 6.01 0.28
N ALA A 240 -12.54 4.79 0.25
CA ALA A 240 -13.32 3.56 0.32
C ALA A 240 -13.43 3.03 1.75
N TYR A 241 -14.64 2.61 2.09
CA TYR A 241 -14.90 1.76 3.25
C TYR A 241 -14.44 0.34 2.93
N ILE A 242 -13.87 -0.33 3.93
CA ILE A 242 -13.40 -1.72 3.82
C ILE A 242 -14.09 -2.54 4.91
N SER A 243 -14.95 -3.46 4.48
CA SER A 243 -15.79 -4.25 5.38
C SER A 243 -15.01 -5.37 6.07
N SER A 244 -15.57 -5.96 7.13
CA SER A 244 -14.93 -7.09 7.81
C SER A 244 -14.74 -8.28 6.86
N SER A 245 -15.76 -8.59 6.04
CA SER A 245 -15.68 -9.65 5.02
C SER A 245 -14.53 -9.41 4.04
N GLU A 246 -14.38 -8.18 3.56
CA GLU A 246 -13.29 -7.83 2.63
C GLU A 246 -11.92 -7.90 3.33
N LYS A 247 -11.81 -7.40 4.56
CA LYS A 247 -10.56 -7.48 5.34
C LYS A 247 -10.11 -8.91 5.54
N ASP A 248 -11.02 -9.81 5.91
CA ASP A 248 -10.70 -11.21 6.18
C ASP A 248 -10.29 -11.96 4.90
N TYR A 249 -10.89 -11.62 3.76
CA TYR A 249 -10.45 -12.10 2.45
C TYR A 249 -8.98 -11.74 2.18
N TYR A 250 -8.60 -10.47 2.31
CA TYR A 250 -7.22 -10.06 2.04
C TYR A 250 -6.21 -10.53 3.09
N LYS A 251 -6.63 -10.73 4.35
CA LYS A 251 -5.78 -11.41 5.35
C LYS A 251 -5.46 -12.85 4.92
N THR A 252 -6.44 -13.55 4.39
CA THR A 252 -6.28 -14.95 3.93
C THR A 252 -5.34 -15.03 2.75
N ILE A 253 -5.53 -14.20 1.71
CA ILE A 253 -4.61 -14.12 0.56
C ILE A 253 -3.18 -13.86 1.02
N ARG A 254 -3.00 -12.86 1.89
CA ARG A 254 -1.67 -12.50 2.39
C ARG A 254 -0.98 -13.66 3.12
N ALA A 255 -1.73 -14.47 3.87
CA ALA A 255 -1.19 -15.64 4.55
C ALA A 255 -0.71 -16.72 3.55
N GLU A 256 -1.46 -16.95 2.47
CA GLU A 256 -1.09 -17.89 1.41
C GLU A 256 0.16 -17.43 0.64
N GLU A 257 0.20 -16.16 0.25
CA GLU A 257 1.36 -15.56 -0.43
C GLU A 257 2.62 -15.60 0.43
N THR A 258 2.47 -15.37 1.74
CA THR A 258 3.59 -15.44 2.69
C THR A 258 4.23 -16.83 2.68
N LYS A 259 3.40 -17.89 2.76
CA LYS A 259 3.86 -19.28 2.75
C LYS A 259 4.58 -19.64 1.45
N LEU A 260 4.01 -19.27 0.30
CA LEU A 260 4.66 -19.52 -0.99
C LEU A 260 6.01 -18.82 -1.10
N GLY A 261 6.06 -17.56 -0.65
CA GLY A 261 7.31 -16.81 -0.57
C GLY A 261 8.34 -17.53 0.29
N ASP A 262 7.94 -18.10 1.45
CA ASP A 262 8.86 -18.74 2.42
C ASP A 262 9.62 -19.90 1.77
N ASP A 263 8.91 -20.70 1.02
CA ASP A 263 9.50 -21.83 0.33
C ASP A 263 10.44 -21.38 -0.81
N LYS A 264 10.09 -20.32 -1.55
CA LYS A 264 10.99 -19.74 -2.56
C LYS A 264 12.26 -19.15 -1.93
N VAL A 265 12.18 -18.50 -0.77
CA VAL A 265 13.38 -17.98 -0.08
C VAL A 265 14.31 -19.12 0.35
N LYS A 266 13.78 -20.23 0.87
CA LYS A 266 14.61 -21.41 1.19
C LYS A 266 15.32 -21.96 -0.05
N LEU A 267 14.62 -22.03 -1.18
CA LEU A 267 15.21 -22.47 -2.45
C LEU A 267 16.29 -21.50 -2.94
N ALA A 268 16.02 -20.19 -2.92
CA ALA A 268 16.98 -19.16 -3.31
C ALA A 268 18.24 -19.20 -2.43
N ARG A 269 18.08 -19.31 -1.10
CA ARG A 269 19.22 -19.46 -0.19
C ARG A 269 20.08 -20.68 -0.54
N ARG A 270 19.48 -21.80 -0.91
CA ARG A 270 20.24 -23.00 -1.30
C ARG A 270 20.93 -22.83 -2.66
N GLN A 271 20.22 -22.31 -3.65
CA GLN A 271 20.68 -22.24 -5.04
C GLN A 271 21.79 -21.21 -5.26
N TYR A 272 21.70 -20.05 -4.58
CA TYR A 272 22.62 -18.93 -4.76
C TYR A 272 23.64 -18.80 -3.62
N ARG A 273 23.81 -19.85 -2.82
CA ARG A 273 24.75 -19.85 -1.69
C ARG A 273 26.17 -19.52 -2.14
N GLY A 274 26.78 -18.52 -1.49
CA GLY A 274 28.17 -18.11 -1.73
C GLY A 274 28.42 -17.42 -3.07
N GLN A 275 27.37 -17.04 -3.80
CA GLN A 275 27.48 -16.24 -5.02
C GLN A 275 27.32 -14.76 -4.70
N GLY A 276 28.19 -13.89 -5.21
CA GLY A 276 28.16 -12.46 -4.90
C GLY A 276 29.15 -12.09 -3.81
N LYS A 277 28.88 -11.00 -3.11
CA LYS A 277 29.76 -10.38 -2.11
C LYS A 277 29.08 -10.27 -0.76
N TYR A 278 29.85 -10.40 0.31
CA TYR A 278 29.40 -10.08 1.66
C TYR A 278 29.44 -8.57 1.89
N ILE A 279 28.77 -8.12 2.95
CA ILE A 279 28.74 -6.70 3.33
C ILE A 279 30.16 -6.14 3.54
N ASP A 280 31.05 -6.89 4.18
CA ASP A 280 32.45 -6.50 4.42
C ASP A 280 33.25 -6.38 3.10
N ASP A 281 32.92 -7.16 2.08
CA ASP A 281 33.56 -7.02 0.75
C ASP A 281 33.11 -5.74 0.01
N ILE A 282 32.03 -5.11 0.47
CA ILE A 282 31.40 -3.93 -0.14
C ILE A 282 31.71 -2.66 0.65
N LEU A 283 31.67 -2.72 1.98
CA LEU A 283 31.77 -1.58 2.89
C LEU A 283 32.86 -1.70 3.97
N GLY A 284 33.60 -2.81 3.99
CA GLY A 284 34.70 -3.07 4.94
C GLY A 284 36.06 -2.52 4.50
#